data_AF-A0A259M757-F1
#
_entry.id   AF-A0A259M757-F1
#
_cell.length_a   1.000
_cell.length_b   1.000
_cell.length_c   1.000
_cell.angle_alpha   90.00
_cell.angle_beta   90.00
_cell.angle_gamma   90.00
#
_symmetry.space_group_name_H-M   'P 1'
#
loop_
_entity.id
_entity.type
_entity.pdbx_description
1 polymer ?
#
loop_
_entity_poly.entity_id
_entity_poly.type
_entity_poly.pdbx_seq_one_letter_code
_entity_poly.pdbx_strand_id
1 'polypeptide(L)'
;MQNDNPNTERYIAIARACLKAINDTASAQGSREQKIEAVYKAIDTAFQAEFSEYRQATAIMATVLERIASGTLTTEQAAELARKTLDQQGTTTRDSRMH
;
A
#
# COMPACT_ATOMS: atom_id res chain seq x y z
N MET A 1 8.54 17.06 19.01
CA MET A 1 7.99 17.19 17.64
C MET A 1 7.93 15.78 17.07
N GLN A 2 6.75 15.17 17.14
CA GLN A 2 6.51 13.82 16.67
C GLN A 2 6.24 13.94 15.16
N ASN A 3 7.18 13.48 14.34
CA ASN A 3 7.00 13.44 12.89
C ASN A 3 6.10 12.25 12.55
N ASP A 4 4.82 12.31 12.94
CA ASP A 4 3.79 11.32 12.62
C ASP A 4 3.32 11.53 11.17
N ASN A 5 4.25 11.55 10.22
CA ASN A 5 3.89 11.41 8.82
C ASN A 5 3.64 9.91 8.60
N PRO A 6 2.41 9.47 8.28
CA PRO A 6 2.09 8.06 8.06
C PRO A 6 2.89 7.42 6.92
N ASN A 7 3.51 8.25 6.06
CA ASN A 7 4.47 7.75 5.06
C ASN A 7 5.83 7.42 5.67
N THR A 8 6.24 8.06 6.77
CA THR A 8 7.53 7.84 7.44
C THR A 8 7.64 6.42 7.98
N GLU A 9 6.59 5.87 8.58
CA GLU A 9 6.58 4.47 9.05
C GLU A 9 6.68 3.48 7.88
N ARG A 10 5.93 3.72 6.80
CA ARG A 10 6.03 2.92 5.57
C ARG A 10 7.43 2.97 4.95
N TYR A 11 8.04 4.15 4.83
CA TYR A 11 9.40 4.31 4.34
C TYR A 11 10.44 3.64 5.26
N ILE A 12 10.23 3.66 6.58
CA ILE A 12 11.09 2.96 7.56
C ILE A 12 10.94 1.44 7.41
N ALA A 13 9.73 0.92 7.27
CA ALA A 13 9.47 -0.51 7.07
C ALA A 13 10.16 -1.03 5.80
N ILE A 14 10.01 -0.27 4.71
CA ILE A 14 10.71 -0.52 3.45
C ILE A 14 12.22 -0.50 3.65
N ALA A 15 12.78 0.53 4.29
CA ALA A 15 14.22 0.64 4.53
C ALA A 15 14.77 -0.54 5.37
N ARG A 16 14.00 -1.00 6.36
CA ARG A 16 14.34 -2.20 7.16
C ARG A 16 14.32 -3.46 6.31
N ALA A 17 13.33 -3.63 5.43
CA ALA A 17 13.27 -4.75 4.49
C ALA A 17 14.45 -4.72 3.51
N CYS A 18 14.85 -3.54 3.02
CA CYS A 18 16.04 -3.35 2.18
C CYS A 18 17.31 -3.80 2.91
N LEU A 19 17.51 -3.33 4.15
CA LEU A 19 18.67 -3.69 4.98
C LEU A 19 18.72 -5.20 5.27
N LYS A 20 17.57 -5.82 5.55
CA LYS A 20 17.47 -7.28 5.73
C LYS A 20 17.86 -8.03 4.46
N ALA A 21 17.32 -7.64 3.31
CA ALA A 21 17.66 -8.26 2.03
C ALA A 21 19.17 -8.14 1.70
N ILE A 22 19.80 -7.02 2.03
CA ILE A 22 21.25 -6.84 1.89
C ILE A 22 22.02 -7.81 2.79
N ASN A 23 21.60 -7.99 4.05
CA ASN A 23 22.25 -8.92 4.98
C ASN A 23 22.05 -10.39 4.58
N ASP A 24 20.86 -10.75 4.11
CA ASP A 24 20.52 -12.09 3.64
C ASP A 24 21.29 -12.45 2.35
N THR A 25 21.53 -11.47 1.47
CA THR A 25 22.32 -11.67 0.25
C THR A 25 23.83 -11.62 0.50
N ALA A 26 24.29 -10.86 1.50
CA ALA A 26 25.69 -10.91 1.94
C ALA A 26 26.09 -12.31 2.39
N SER A 27 25.18 -13.03 3.07
CA SER A 27 25.37 -14.39 3.57
C SER A 27 25.06 -15.51 2.54
N ALA A 28 24.40 -15.20 1.42
CA ALA A 28 24.12 -16.15 0.34
C ALA A 28 25.35 -16.44 -0.56
N GLN A 29 25.46 -17.65 -1.11
CA GLN A 29 26.44 -17.99 -2.15
C GLN A 29 25.94 -17.52 -3.53
N GLY A 30 26.81 -16.92 -4.35
CA GLY A 30 26.45 -16.40 -5.67
C GLY A 30 27.37 -15.25 -6.11
N SER A 31 27.31 -14.90 -7.39
CA SER A 31 28.06 -13.74 -7.92
C SER A 31 27.50 -12.44 -7.32
N ARG A 32 28.30 -11.38 -7.36
CA ARG A 32 27.90 -10.05 -6.86
C ARG A 32 26.64 -9.55 -7.57
N GLU A 33 26.52 -9.81 -8.85
CA GLU A 33 25.39 -9.42 -9.70
C GLU A 33 24.09 -10.12 -9.26
N GLN A 34 24.15 -11.42 -8.97
CA GLN A 34 22.99 -12.20 -8.48
C GLN A 34 22.49 -11.68 -7.13
N LYS A 35 23.42 -11.29 -6.25
CA LYS A 35 23.09 -10.70 -4.94
C LYS A 35 22.40 -9.34 -5.10
N ILE A 36 22.90 -8.50 -6.01
CA ILE A 36 22.31 -7.18 -6.30
C ILE A 36 20.88 -7.35 -6.85
N GLU A 37 20.68 -8.27 -7.80
CA GLU A 37 19.35 -8.56 -8.37
C GLU A 37 18.37 -9.07 -7.30
N ALA A 38 18.83 -9.95 -6.41
CA ALA A 38 18.03 -10.46 -5.30
C ALA A 38 17.59 -9.35 -4.33
N VAL A 39 18.48 -8.39 -4.03
CA VAL A 39 18.12 -7.21 -3.23
C VAL A 39 17.04 -6.39 -3.93
N TYR A 40 17.21 -6.04 -5.20
CA TYR A 40 16.20 -5.26 -5.94
C TYR A 40 14.83 -5.94 -5.94
N LYS A 41 14.79 -7.26 -6.16
CA LYS A 41 13.53 -8.02 -6.16
C LYS A 41 12.87 -8.05 -4.78
N ALA A 42 13.65 -8.19 -3.71
CA ALA A 42 13.15 -8.17 -2.35
C ALA A 42 12.59 -6.79 -1.98
N ILE A 43 13.27 -5.72 -2.42
CA ILE A 43 12.80 -4.34 -2.26
C ILE A 43 11.46 -4.16 -2.98
N ASP A 44 11.40 -4.49 -4.28
CA ASP A 44 10.18 -4.35 -5.08
C ASP A 44 9.01 -5.16 -4.47
N THR A 45 9.28 -6.37 -3.98
CA THR A 45 8.27 -7.19 -3.30
C THR A 45 7.75 -6.52 -2.02
N ALA A 46 8.65 -5.99 -1.18
CA ALA A 46 8.27 -5.28 0.05
C ALA A 46 7.46 -4.01 -0.26
N PHE A 47 7.87 -3.23 -1.27
CA PHE A 47 7.10 -2.09 -1.75
C PHE A 47 5.72 -2.50 -2.25
N GLN A 48 5.63 -3.55 -3.07
CA GLN A 48 4.33 -3.98 -3.61
C GLN A 48 3.36 -4.44 -2.54
N ALA A 49 3.86 -5.12 -1.50
CA ALA A 49 3.08 -5.55 -0.34
C ALA A 49 2.57 -4.34 0.47
N GLU A 50 3.45 -3.39 0.81
CA GLU A 50 3.08 -2.19 1.57
C GLU A 50 2.11 -1.27 0.83
N PHE A 51 2.03 -1.38 -0.51
CA PHE A 51 1.12 -0.60 -1.34
C PHE A 51 -0.06 -1.40 -1.88
N SER A 52 -0.21 -2.69 -1.58
CA SER A 52 -1.33 -3.48 -2.10
C SER A 52 -2.67 -2.99 -1.55
N GLU A 53 -2.74 -2.72 -0.25
CA GLU A 53 -3.94 -2.21 0.40
C GLU A 53 -4.32 -0.81 -0.12
N TYR A 54 -3.32 0.07 -0.26
CA TYR A 54 -3.52 1.40 -0.82
C TYR A 54 -4.01 1.37 -2.28
N ARG A 55 -3.41 0.50 -3.11
CA ARG A 55 -3.84 0.31 -4.50
C ARG A 55 -5.25 -0.25 -4.58
N GLN A 56 -5.60 -1.21 -3.72
CA GLN A 56 -6.95 -1.76 -3.64
C GLN A 56 -7.98 -0.69 -3.23
N ALA A 57 -7.68 0.10 -2.20
CA ALA A 57 -8.55 1.20 -1.77
C ALA A 57 -8.76 2.24 -2.88
N THR A 58 -7.70 2.56 -3.63
CA THR A 58 -7.76 3.49 -4.78
C THR A 58 -8.61 2.92 -5.92
N ALA A 59 -8.45 1.64 -6.25
CA ALA A 59 -9.23 0.98 -7.30
C ALA A 59 -10.72 0.92 -6.96
N ILE A 60 -11.07 0.64 -5.70
CA ILE A 60 -12.46 0.67 -5.22
C ILE A 60 -13.04 2.09 -5.37
N MET A 61 -12.31 3.13 -4.96
CA MET A 61 -12.76 4.52 -5.14
C MET A 61 -12.99 4.86 -6.61
N ALA A 62 -12.06 4.50 -7.49
CA ALA A 62 -12.19 4.74 -8.93
C ALA A 62 -13.47 4.10 -9.49
N THR A 63 -13.73 2.84 -9.11
CA THR A 63 -14.92 2.10 -9.54
C THR A 63 -16.22 2.73 -9.03
N VAL A 64 -16.22 3.21 -7.77
CA VAL A 64 -17.38 3.90 -7.18
C VAL A 64 -17.65 5.23 -7.87
N LEU A 65 -16.59 6.00 -8.17
CA LEU A 65 -16.71 7.25 -8.91
C LEU A 65 -17.22 7.02 -10.33
N GLU A 66 -16.73 6.00 -11.03
CA GLU A 66 -17.26 5.60 -12.35
C GLU A 66 -18.75 5.24 -12.26
N ARG A 67 -19.16 4.52 -11.21
CA ARG A 67 -20.56 4.13 -11.00
C ARG A 67 -21.47 5.30 -10.66
N ILE A 68 -20.95 6.34 -9.99
CA ILE A 68 -21.67 7.58 -9.75
C ILE A 68 -21.76 8.39 -11.06
N ALA A 69 -20.64 8.49 -11.78
CA ALA A 69 -20.53 9.25 -13.02
C ALA A 69 -21.36 8.66 -14.18
N SER A 70 -21.69 7.37 -14.13
CA SER A 70 -22.55 6.74 -15.15
C SER A 70 -23.97 7.31 -15.19
N GLY A 71 -24.39 8.07 -14.17
CA GLY A 71 -25.72 8.70 -14.10
C GLY A 71 -26.87 7.72 -13.91
N THR A 72 -26.58 6.45 -13.66
CA THR A 72 -27.59 5.39 -13.49
C THR A 72 -28.14 5.31 -12.06
N LEU A 73 -27.59 6.07 -11.13
CA LEU A 73 -27.99 6.11 -9.72
C LEU A 73 -28.81 7.38 -9.45
N THR A 74 -29.81 7.27 -8.58
CA THR A 74 -30.45 8.47 -8.02
C THR A 74 -29.49 9.22 -7.11
N THR A 75 -29.80 10.48 -6.80
CA THR A 75 -29.00 11.30 -5.88
C THR A 75 -28.84 10.63 -4.51
N GLU A 76 -29.91 10.05 -3.94
CA GLU A 76 -29.80 9.28 -2.69
C GLU A 76 -28.89 8.06 -2.82
N GLN A 77 -29.02 7.28 -3.90
CA GLN A 77 -28.22 6.06 -4.12
C GLN A 77 -26.73 6.38 -4.30
N ALA A 78 -26.41 7.44 -5.05
CA ALA A 78 -25.05 7.91 -5.22
C ALA A 78 -24.44 8.38 -3.89
N ALA A 79 -25.21 9.14 -3.10
CA ALA A 79 -24.77 9.61 -1.79
C ALA A 79 -24.59 8.45 -0.78
N GLU A 80 -25.47 7.45 -0.82
CA GLU A 80 -25.35 6.26 0.02
C GLU A 80 -24.14 5.41 -0.35
N LEU A 81 -23.91 5.19 -1.65
CA LEU A 81 -22.74 4.47 -2.14
C LEU A 81 -21.45 5.17 -1.70
N ALA A 82 -21.37 6.49 -1.86
CA ALA A 82 -20.22 7.28 -1.43
C ALA A 82 -19.95 7.16 0.09
N ARG A 83 -20.99 7.25 0.93
CA ARG A 83 -20.85 7.08 2.39
C ARG A 83 -20.34 5.69 2.75
N LYS A 84 -20.92 4.63 2.18
CA LYS A 84 -20.48 3.25 2.42
C LYS A 84 -19.01 3.04 2.05
N THR A 85 -18.56 3.62 0.93
CA THR A 85 -17.16 3.54 0.50
C THR A 85 -16.22 4.27 1.47
N LEU A 86 -16.61 5.46 1.97
CA LEU A 86 -15.83 6.20 2.95
C LEU A 86 -15.75 5.49 4.31
N ASP A 87 -16.85 4.88 4.77
CA ASP A 87 -16.90 4.15 6.04
C ASP A 87 -16.01 2.89 6.00
N GLN A 88 -16.00 2.17 4.88
CA GLN A 88 -15.10 1.03 4.68
C GLN A 88 -13.63 1.45 4.74
N GLN A 89 -13.26 2.59 4.15
CA GLN A 89 -11.89 3.12 4.21
C GLN A 89 -11.47 3.61 5.60
N GLY A 90 -12.39 4.20 6.36
CA GLY A 90 -12.13 4.62 7.74
C GLY A 90 -11.77 3.46 8.68
N THR A 91 -12.10 2.23 8.27
CA THR A 91 -11.76 1.00 8.99
C THR A 91 -10.38 0.49 8.56
N THR A 92 -10.13 0.41 7.24
CA THR A 92 -8.84 -0.02 6.69
C THR A 92 -7.68 0.90 7.09
N THR A 93 -7.90 2.22 7.04
CA THR A 93 -6.87 3.22 7.42
C THR A 93 -6.61 3.26 8.93
N ARG A 94 -7.54 2.75 9.76
CA ARG A 94 -7.34 2.61 11.21
C ARG A 94 -6.56 1.35 11.56
N ASP A 95 -6.82 0.23 10.88
CA ASP A 95 -6.05 -1.01 11.08
C ASP A 95 -4.60 -0.86 10.61
N SER A 96 -4.34 -0.19 9.47
CA SER A 96 -2.97 0.09 9.03
C SER A 96 -2.22 1.10 9.93
N ARG A 97 -2.88 1.76 10.89
CA ARG A 97 -2.25 2.63 11.92
C ARG A 97 -1.93 1.88 13.22
N MET A 98 -2.40 0.64 13.37
CA MET A 98 -2.19 -0.17 14.57
C MET A 98 -1.08 -1.23 14.42
N HIS A 99 -0.47 -1.33 13.24
CA HIS A 99 0.65 -2.24 12.92
C HIS A 99 1.95 -1.48 12.69
#